data_AF-A0A9R1U8U7-F1
#
_entry.id   AF-A0A9R1U8U7-F1
#
_cell.length_a   1.000
_cell.length_b   1.000
_cell.length_c   1.000
_cell.angle_alpha   90.00
_cell.angle_beta   90.00
_cell.angle_gamma   90.00
#
_symmetry.space_group_name_H-M   'P 1'
#
loop_
_entity.id
_entity.type
_entity.pdbx_description
1 polymer ?
#
loop_
_entity_poly.entity_id
_entity_poly.type
_entity_poly.pdbx_seq_one_letter_code
_entity_poly.pdbx_strand_id
1 'polypeptide(L)'
;MSSLLICSWLIFTSIFQYGDAIYRGMPVTSGFYYMVRIKGIMPECSGTIISNVHILTSAQCVYNKTRNNLLIIHDRDPMHVQHRHVRAIFLHPLYNHRHRGIYTYATTYNDIAVLKRVRITNRAEEKS
;
A
#
# COMPACT_ATOMS: atom_id res chain seq x y z
N MET A 1 33.03 -15.36 28.08
CA MET A 1 32.82 -14.79 26.73
C MET A 1 31.85 -13.64 26.86
N SER A 2 32.25 -12.45 26.41
CA SER A 2 31.79 -11.16 26.92
C SER A 2 30.33 -10.85 26.56
N SER A 3 29.51 -10.53 27.57
CA SER A 3 28.10 -10.13 27.44
C SER A 3 27.90 -8.94 26.47
N LEU A 4 28.96 -8.15 26.24
CA LEU A 4 28.97 -7.03 25.30
C LEU A 4 28.86 -7.48 23.83
N LEU A 5 29.39 -8.65 23.47
CA LEU A 5 29.31 -9.19 22.11
C LEU A 5 27.89 -9.66 21.77
N ILE A 6 27.17 -10.19 22.77
CA ILE A 6 25.79 -10.66 22.62
C ILE A 6 24.85 -9.46 22.41
N CYS A 7 25.02 -8.39 23.18
CA CYS A 7 24.23 -7.17 23.02
C CYS A 7 24.46 -6.49 21.66
N SER A 8 25.71 -6.43 21.18
CA SER A 8 26.01 -5.88 19.85
C SER A 8 25.40 -6.71 18.71
N TRP A 9 25.35 -8.04 18.85
CA TRP A 9 24.69 -8.91 17.87
C TRP A 9 23.18 -8.73 17.83
N LEU A 10 22.52 -8.59 18.98
CA LEU A 10 21.07 -8.34 19.06
C LEU A 10 20.69 -6.97 18.48
N ILE A 11 21.53 -5.96 18.69
CA ILE A 11 21.35 -4.64 18.05
C ILE A 11 21.49 -4.79 16.53
N PHE A 12 22.50 -5.52 16.05
CA PHE A 12 22.68 -5.74 14.62
C PHE A 12 21.48 -6.46 13.98
N THR A 13 20.96 -7.55 14.59
CA THR A 13 19.79 -8.26 14.04
C THR A 13 18.51 -7.43 14.08
N SER A 14 18.36 -6.53 15.07
CA SER A 14 17.20 -5.62 15.14
C SER A 14 17.23 -4.52 14.06
N ILE A 15 18.41 -4.08 13.62
CA ILE A 15 18.56 -3.06 12.57
C ILE A 15 18.24 -3.64 11.18
N PHE A 16 18.41 -4.95 10.98
CA PHE A 16 18.12 -5.62 9.70
C PHE A 16 16.67 -6.08 9.52
N GLN A 17 15.75 -5.69 10.40
CA GLN A 17 14.32 -5.97 10.22
C GLN A 17 13.73 -4.97 9.21
N TYR A 18 14.03 -5.22 7.94
CA TYR A 18 13.55 -4.52 6.75
C TYR A 18 12.01 -4.41 6.72
N GLY A 19 11.49 -3.18 6.84
CA GLY A 19 10.23 -2.72 6.25
C GLY A 19 8.90 -3.20 6.88
N ASP A 20 8.00 -2.24 7.13
CA ASP A 20 6.55 -2.36 7.40
C ASP A 20 6.06 -3.70 8.01
N ALA A 21 6.53 -4.01 9.22
CA ALA A 21 6.05 -5.17 9.96
C ALA A 21 4.70 -4.86 10.65
N ILE A 22 3.72 -5.76 10.47
CA ILE A 22 2.54 -5.80 11.35
C ILE A 22 3.00 -6.19 12.75
N TYR A 23 2.50 -5.54 13.80
CA TYR A 23 2.89 -5.84 15.18
C TYR A 23 2.68 -7.33 15.50
N ARG A 24 3.76 -8.03 15.88
CA ARG A 24 3.80 -9.49 16.09
C ARG A 24 3.38 -10.34 14.87
N GLY A 25 3.44 -9.75 13.68
CA GLY A 25 3.21 -10.45 12.42
C GLY A 25 4.44 -11.25 11.96
N MET A 26 4.20 -12.19 11.04
CA MET A 26 5.25 -12.91 10.34
C MET A 26 5.31 -12.45 8.88
N PRO A 27 6.51 -12.41 8.26
CA PRO A 27 6.63 -12.08 6.85
C PRO A 27 5.91 -13.14 6.02
N VAL A 28 5.02 -12.69 5.14
CA VAL A 28 4.40 -13.57 4.14
C VAL A 28 5.20 -13.49 2.86
N THR A 29 5.71 -14.66 2.42
CA THR A 29 6.56 -14.81 1.23
C THR A 29 5.77 -15.11 -0.04
N SER A 30 4.55 -15.68 0.06
CA SER A 30 3.70 -15.98 -1.10
C SER A 30 2.21 -16.04 -0.72
N GLY A 31 1.31 -16.01 -1.71
CA GLY A 31 -0.12 -16.26 -1.53
C GLY A 31 -1.04 -15.03 -1.40
N PHE A 32 -0.50 -13.81 -1.35
CA PHE A 32 -1.28 -12.57 -1.21
C PHE A 32 -1.28 -11.72 -2.49
N TYR A 33 -1.67 -12.33 -3.62
CA TYR A 33 -1.62 -11.71 -4.96
C TYR A 33 -2.52 -10.47 -5.12
N TYR A 34 -3.53 -10.33 -4.27
CA TYR A 34 -4.43 -9.18 -4.26
C TYR A 34 -3.91 -8.00 -3.45
N MET A 35 -2.84 -8.16 -2.67
CA MET A 35 -2.28 -7.07 -1.87
C MET A 35 -1.44 -6.15 -2.75
N VAL A 36 -1.65 -4.84 -2.61
CA VAL A 36 -0.85 -3.83 -3.31
C VAL A 36 -0.35 -2.77 -2.33
N ARG A 37 0.81 -2.19 -2.65
CA ARG A 37 1.34 -1.02 -1.95
C ARG A 37 0.99 0.24 -2.73
N ILE A 38 0.43 1.22 -2.04
CA ILE A 38 0.06 2.53 -2.57
C ILE A 38 1.08 3.52 -2.04
N LYS A 39 2.02 3.90 -2.91
CA LYS A 39 3.09 4.85 -2.61
C LYS A 39 2.65 6.27 -2.99
N GLY A 40 2.91 7.22 -2.10
CA GLY A 40 2.68 8.65 -2.33
C GLY A 40 3.60 9.50 -1.43
N ILE A 41 3.27 10.77 -1.21
CA ILE A 41 4.08 11.76 -0.44
C ILE A 41 4.05 11.50 1.09
N MET A 42 3.82 10.25 1.51
CA MET A 42 3.44 9.82 2.87
C MET A 42 1.96 10.11 3.27
N PRO A 43 1.35 9.28 4.13
CA PRO A 43 1.80 7.92 4.49
C PRO A 43 1.72 6.98 3.28
N GLU A 44 2.58 5.96 3.27
CA GLU A 44 2.39 4.79 2.41
C GLU A 44 1.21 3.98 2.94
N CYS A 45 0.40 3.46 2.03
CA CYS A 45 -0.79 2.70 2.37
C CYS A 45 -0.81 1.37 1.64
N SER A 46 -1.70 0.49 2.09
CA SER A 46 -2.00 -0.76 1.39
C SER A 46 -3.36 -0.68 0.69
N GLY A 47 -3.58 -1.57 -0.26
CA GLY A 47 -4.86 -1.77 -0.91
C GLY A 47 -5.08 -3.22 -1.34
N THR A 48 -6.28 -3.48 -1.85
CA THR A 48 -6.72 -4.81 -2.28
C THR A 48 -7.25 -4.75 -3.70
N ILE A 49 -6.75 -5.61 -4.58
CA ILE A 49 -7.28 -5.75 -5.94
C ILE A 49 -8.65 -6.43 -5.87
N ILE A 50 -9.69 -5.73 -6.31
CA ILE A 50 -11.07 -6.25 -6.36
C ILE A 50 -11.54 -6.56 -7.79
N SER A 51 -10.79 -6.08 -8.79
CA SER A 51 -10.96 -6.47 -10.20
C SER A 51 -9.72 -6.08 -11.01
N ASN A 52 -9.68 -6.45 -12.29
CA ASN A 52 -8.55 -6.15 -13.19
C ASN A 52 -8.19 -4.66 -13.28
N VAL A 53 -9.12 -3.76 -12.94
CA VAL A 53 -8.89 -2.31 -13.03
C VAL A 53 -9.22 -1.55 -11.74
N HIS A 54 -9.72 -2.20 -10.71
CA HIS A 54 -10.14 -1.54 -9.46
C HIS A 54 -9.37 -2.08 -8.26
N ILE A 55 -8.92 -1.15 -7.42
CA ILE A 55 -8.23 -1.41 -6.17
C ILE A 55 -9.01 -0.72 -5.06
N LEU A 56 -9.34 -1.46 -4.02
CA LEU A 56 -9.96 -0.98 -2.81
C LEU A 56 -8.90 -0.49 -1.82
N THR A 57 -9.13 0.65 -1.17
CA THR A 57 -8.27 1.19 -0.12
C THR A 57 -9.07 2.10 0.81
N SER A 58 -8.42 2.66 1.83
CA SER A 58 -9.00 3.65 2.73
C SER A 58 -9.09 5.02 2.04
N ALA A 59 -10.15 5.78 2.32
CA ALA A 59 -10.30 7.14 1.82
C ALA A 59 -9.25 8.08 2.42
N GLN A 60 -8.88 7.89 3.68
CA GLN A 60 -7.82 8.61 4.37
C GLN A 60 -6.46 8.47 3.68
N CYS A 61 -6.21 7.32 3.03
CA CYS A 61 -4.98 7.10 2.27
C CYS A 61 -4.85 7.95 1.01
N VAL A 62 -5.98 8.39 0.43
CA VAL A 62 -6.03 9.04 -0.90
C VAL A 62 -6.72 10.40 -0.89
N TYR A 63 -7.28 10.79 0.26
CA TYR A 63 -7.86 12.11 0.48
C TYR A 63 -6.82 13.21 0.24
N ASN A 64 -7.20 14.25 -0.50
CA ASN A 64 -6.33 15.35 -0.92
C ASN A 64 -5.07 14.92 -1.71
N LYS A 65 -5.05 13.71 -2.26
CA LYS A 65 -3.98 13.25 -3.16
C LYS A 65 -4.43 13.35 -4.61
N THR A 66 -3.52 13.77 -5.48
CA THR A 66 -3.74 13.75 -6.92
C THR A 66 -3.28 12.41 -7.49
N ARG A 67 -3.91 12.00 -8.59
CA ARG A 67 -3.57 10.76 -9.31
C ARG A 67 -2.10 10.67 -9.75
N ASN A 68 -1.46 11.80 -10.05
CA ASN A 68 -0.06 11.86 -10.45
C ASN A 68 0.91 11.59 -9.29
N ASN A 69 0.43 11.79 -8.06
CA ASN A 69 1.22 11.59 -6.84
C ASN A 69 1.03 10.19 -6.24
N LEU A 70 0.34 9.29 -6.95
CA LEU A 70 0.05 7.93 -6.51
C LEU A 70 0.65 6.89 -7.44
N LEU A 71 1.44 6.00 -6.87
CA LEU A 71 2.01 4.84 -7.54
C LEU A 71 1.48 3.57 -6.88
N ILE A 72 0.92 2.68 -7.70
CA ILE A 72 0.53 1.34 -7.26
C ILE A 72 1.71 0.42 -7.57
N ILE A 73 2.18 -0.27 -6.54
CA ILE A 73 3.22 -1.29 -6.63
C ILE A 73 2.54 -2.65 -6.47
N HIS A 74 2.60 -3.45 -7.53
CA HIS A 74 2.31 -4.87 -7.46
C HIS A 74 3.59 -5.61 -7.09
N ASP A 75 3.43 -6.61 -6.22
CA ASP A 75 4.49 -7.47 -5.71
C ASP A 75 5.37 -6.84 -4.63
N ARG A 76 5.84 -7.70 -3.72
CA ARG A 76 6.84 -7.39 -2.69
C ARG A 76 8.26 -7.67 -3.17
N ASP A 77 8.44 -8.45 -4.24
CA ASP A 77 9.76 -8.71 -4.79
C ASP A 77 10.34 -7.43 -5.42
N PRO A 78 11.42 -6.84 -4.86
CA PRO A 78 12.06 -5.65 -5.42
C PRO A 78 12.53 -5.84 -6.88
N MET A 79 12.76 -7.07 -7.33
CA MET A 79 13.16 -7.37 -8.70
C MET A 79 12.00 -7.35 -9.71
N HIS A 80 10.75 -7.53 -9.27
CA HIS A 80 9.57 -7.64 -10.13
C HIS A 80 8.50 -6.58 -9.84
N VAL A 81 8.87 -5.50 -9.15
CA VAL A 81 7.97 -4.40 -8.81
C VAL A 81 7.35 -3.80 -10.08
N GLN A 82 6.03 -3.95 -10.23
CA GLN A 82 5.31 -3.30 -11.32
C GLN A 82 4.71 -1.98 -10.85
N HIS A 83 5.25 -0.87 -11.34
CA HIS A 83 4.66 0.46 -11.14
C HIS A 83 3.46 0.65 -12.07
N ARG A 84 2.30 0.99 -11.48
CA ARG A 84 1.08 1.32 -12.20
C ARG A 84 0.56 2.69 -11.77
N HIS A 85 0.22 3.51 -12.75
CA HIS A 85 -0.37 4.82 -12.52
C HIS A 85 -1.87 4.71 -12.24
N VAL A 86 -2.37 5.60 -11.39
CA VAL A 86 -3.80 5.75 -11.09
C VAL A 86 -4.45 6.59 -12.19
N ARG A 87 -5.55 6.10 -12.77
CA ARG A 87 -6.37 6.81 -13.75
C ARG A 87 -7.38 7.73 -13.06
N ALA A 88 -8.04 7.22 -12.03
CA ALA A 88 -9.07 7.92 -11.27
C ALA A 88 -9.11 7.45 -9.82
N ILE A 89 -9.57 8.34 -8.94
CA ILE A 89 -9.76 8.10 -7.51
C ILE A 89 -11.25 8.33 -7.24
N PHE A 90 -11.92 7.33 -6.68
CA PHE A 90 -13.31 7.42 -6.25
C PHE A 90 -13.34 7.41 -4.72
N LEU A 91 -13.53 8.59 -4.13
CA LEU A 91 -13.77 8.72 -2.70
C LEU A 91 -15.24 8.44 -2.40
N HIS A 92 -15.53 7.79 -1.28
CA HIS A 92 -16.91 7.66 -0.83
C HIS A 92 -17.54 9.05 -0.63
N PRO A 93 -18.75 9.32 -1.15
CA PRO A 93 -19.35 10.66 -1.14
C PRO A 93 -19.60 11.20 0.28
N LEU A 94 -19.81 10.28 1.24
CA LEU A 94 -20.01 10.60 2.66
C LEU A 94 -18.73 10.54 3.51
N TYR A 95 -17.55 10.42 2.88
CA TYR A 95 -16.28 10.45 3.62
C TYR A 95 -16.02 11.84 4.19
N ASN A 96 -15.79 11.91 5.50
CA ASN A 96 -15.46 13.16 6.19
C ASN A 96 -14.14 13.04 6.95
N HIS A 97 -13.10 13.68 6.43
CA HIS A 97 -11.77 13.74 7.02
C HIS A 97 -11.72 14.43 8.41
N ARG A 98 -12.77 15.17 8.79
CA ARG A 98 -12.86 15.89 10.07
C ARG A 98 -13.29 14.99 11.23
N HIS A 99 -13.82 13.79 10.97
CA HIS A 99 -14.17 12.81 12.00
C HIS A 99 -12.95 11.98 12.43
N ARG A 100 -11.80 12.63 12.64
CA ARG A 100 -10.65 11.99 13.28
C ARG A 100 -10.94 11.93 14.77
N GLY A 101 -11.13 10.73 15.31
CA GLY A 101 -11.22 10.56 16.76
C GLY A 101 -9.95 11.08 17.41
N ILE A 102 -10.08 11.97 18.40
CA ILE A 102 -8.94 12.54 19.16
C ILE A 102 -8.05 11.44 19.77
N TYR A 103 -8.60 10.24 20.00
CA TYR A 103 -7.91 9.09 20.60
C TYR A 103 -7.66 7.92 19.63
N THR A 104 -8.18 7.98 18.40
CA THR A 104 -8.06 6.89 17.43
C THR A 104 -7.64 7.50 16.10
N TYR A 105 -6.42 7.21 15.66
CA TYR A 105 -5.87 7.62 14.35
C TYR A 105 -6.68 7.14 13.12
N ALA A 106 -7.88 6.59 13.33
CA ALA A 106 -8.85 6.13 12.35
C ALA A 106 -9.99 7.16 12.21
N THR A 107 -10.32 7.49 10.96
CA THR A 107 -11.62 8.06 10.61
C THR A 107 -12.65 6.94 10.65
N THR A 108 -13.67 7.05 11.49
CA THR A 108 -14.55 5.90 11.81
C THR A 108 -15.68 5.67 10.81
N TYR A 109 -15.98 6.66 9.94
CA TYR A 109 -17.12 6.59 9.03
C TYR A 109 -16.71 6.76 7.57
N ASN A 110 -17.18 5.83 6.73
CA ASN A 110 -17.01 5.86 5.27
C ASN A 110 -15.56 5.96 4.79
N ASP A 111 -14.60 5.41 5.55
CA ASP A 111 -13.18 5.41 5.21
C ASP A 111 -12.86 4.38 4.11
N ILE A 112 -13.44 4.61 2.93
CA ILE A 112 -13.37 3.69 1.79
C ILE A 112 -13.21 4.48 0.49
N ALA A 113 -12.29 4.02 -0.35
CA ALA A 113 -12.05 4.59 -1.67
C ALA A 113 -11.69 3.49 -2.67
N VAL A 114 -12.02 3.73 -3.94
CA VAL A 114 -11.69 2.84 -5.04
C VAL A 114 -10.78 3.58 -6.02
N LEU A 115 -9.63 2.99 -6.32
CA LEU A 115 -8.70 3.46 -7.32
C LEU A 115 -8.92 2.71 -8.63
N LYS A 116 -9.02 3.46 -9.73
CA LYS A 116 -9.02 2.88 -11.07
C LYS A 116 -7.62 2.94 -11.63
N ARG A 117 -7.03 1.80 -11.96
CA ARG A 117 -5.72 1.71 -12.63
C ARG A 117 -5.86 1.75 -14.16
N VAL A 118 -4.78 2.11 -14.84
CA VAL A 118 -4.70 2.01 -16.30
C VAL A 118 -4.66 0.53 -16.71
N ARG A 119 -5.48 0.14 -17.69
CA ARG A 119 -5.41 -1.20 -18.30
C ARG A 119 -4.10 -1.33 -19.06
N ILE A 120 -3.45 -2.46 -18.88
CA ILE A 120 -2.41 -2.90 -19.81
C ILE A 120 -3.17 -3.45 -21.00
N THR A 121 -3.35 -2.65 -22.04
CA THR A 121 -3.70 -3.20 -23.36
C THR A 121 -2.40 -3.72 -23.94
N ASN A 122 -2.28 -5.03 -24.12
CA ASN A 122 -1.25 -5.58 -24.98
C ASN A 122 -1.49 -5.00 -26.37
N ARG A 123 -0.71 -3.99 -26.74
CA ARG A 123 -0.83 -3.27 -28.01
C ARG A 123 -0.25 -4.11 -29.17
N ALA A 124 -0.47 -5.42 -29.13
CA ALA A 124 0.14 -6.42 -30.00
C ALA A 124 -0.89 -7.33 -30.71
N GLU A 125 -2.19 -7.24 -30.42
CA GLU A 125 -3.23 -8.08 -31.07
C GLU A 125 -4.19 -7.29 -31.98
N GLU A 126 -3.85 -6.05 -32.35
CA GLU A 126 -4.67 -5.22 -33.27
C GLU A 126 -3.89 -4.85 -34.55
N LYS A 127 -3.10 -5.82 -35.03
CA LYS A 127 -2.60 -5.90 -36.41
C LYS A 127 -2.51 -7.37 -36.80
N SER A 128 -3.67 -7.97 -37.07
CA SER A 128 -3.81 -9.14 -37.93
C SER A 128 -4.88 -8.86 -38.96
#